data_AF-A0A958EHR4-F1
#
_entry.id   AF-A0A958EHR4-F1
#
_cell.length_a   1.000
_cell.length_b   1.000
_cell.length_c   1.000
_cell.angle_alpha   90.00
_cell.angle_beta   90.00
_cell.angle_gamma   90.00
#
_symmetry.space_group_name_H-M   'P 1'
#
loop_
_entity.id
_entity.type
_entity.pdbx_description
1 polymer ?
#
loop_
_entity_poly.entity_id
_entity_poly.type
_entity_poly.pdbx_seq_one_letter_code
_entity_poly.pdbx_strand_id
1 'polypeptide(L)'
;MRQAGSSAKIPEHWLYWTLAAAPELLGPLRTYCGKAVRIVESGTLNLSNGPDYQNALAEIDGVLQRGDIEIHVHPREWMEHGHQHDSRYERVMLHLVWENS
;
A
#
# COMPACT_ATOMS: atom_id res chain seq x y z
N MET A 1 6.39 -21.84 28.53
CA MET A 1 7.09 -20.93 27.59
C MET A 1 6.62 -21.27 26.19
N ARG A 2 5.85 -20.38 25.54
CA ARG A 2 5.51 -20.53 24.12
C ARG A 2 6.62 -19.84 23.33
N GLN A 3 7.30 -20.57 22.46
CA GLN A 3 8.21 -19.97 21.48
C GLN A 3 7.36 -19.09 20.55
N ALA A 4 7.69 -17.80 20.48
CA ALA A 4 7.20 -16.94 19.42
C ALA A 4 7.81 -17.45 18.12
N GLY A 5 6.98 -18.00 17.23
CA GLY A 5 7.41 -18.32 15.88
C GLY A 5 7.88 -17.03 15.21
N SER A 6 9.10 -17.03 14.69
CA SER A 6 9.60 -15.96 13.83
C SER A 6 8.61 -15.80 12.69
N SER A 7 7.85 -14.69 12.67
CA SER A 7 7.10 -14.28 11.49
C SER A 7 8.07 -14.24 10.33
N ALA A 8 7.72 -14.86 9.20
CA ALA A 8 8.55 -14.76 8.01
C ALA A 8 8.65 -13.28 7.62
N LYS A 9 9.88 -12.75 7.49
CA LYS A 9 10.08 -11.39 6.99
C LYS A 9 9.66 -11.38 5.52
N ILE A 10 8.56 -10.72 5.20
CA ILE A 10 8.15 -10.51 3.82
C ILE A 10 9.02 -9.39 3.23
N PRO A 11 9.75 -9.63 2.13
CA PRO A 11 10.44 -8.56 1.43
C PRO A 11 9.44 -7.57 0.83
N GLU A 12 9.64 -6.28 1.03
CA GLU A 12 8.77 -5.22 0.51
C GLU A 12 8.51 -5.35 -1.00
N HIS A 13 9.55 -5.71 -1.76
CA HIS A 13 9.44 -5.88 -3.20
C HIS A 13 8.47 -6.99 -3.66
N TRP A 14 8.08 -7.92 -2.79
CA TRP A 14 7.04 -8.91 -3.11
C TRP A 14 5.64 -8.31 -3.10
N LEU A 15 5.44 -7.25 -2.31
CA LEU A 15 4.15 -6.56 -2.22
C LEU A 15 3.86 -5.80 -3.52
N TYR A 16 4.87 -5.19 -4.13
CA TYR A 16 4.73 -4.54 -5.45
C TYR A 16 4.21 -5.54 -6.49
N TRP A 17 4.89 -6.68 -6.64
CA TRP A 17 4.50 -7.67 -7.64
C TRP A 17 3.14 -8.31 -7.36
N THR A 18 2.76 -8.46 -6.09
CA THR A 18 1.45 -8.99 -5.74
C THR A 18 0.34 -8.05 -6.20
N LEU A 19 0.49 -6.74 -6.00
CA LEU A 19 -0.48 -5.76 -6.47
C LEU A 19 -0.61 -5.74 -8.01
N ALA A 20 0.49 -5.94 -8.73
CA ALA A 20 0.49 -6.00 -10.19
C ALA A 20 -0.06 -7.32 -10.76
N ALA A 21 0.32 -8.46 -10.18
CA ALA A 21 0.12 -9.78 -10.79
C ALA A 21 -1.12 -10.51 -10.26
N ALA A 22 -1.49 -10.30 -9.01
CA ALA A 22 -2.55 -11.04 -8.33
C ALA A 22 -3.15 -10.23 -7.16
N PRO A 23 -3.75 -9.05 -7.41
CA PRO A 23 -4.30 -8.18 -6.36
C PRO A 23 -5.37 -8.86 -5.49
N GLU A 24 -6.02 -9.91 -6.00
CA GLU A 24 -6.96 -10.74 -5.25
C GLU A 24 -6.32 -11.50 -4.07
N LEU A 25 -5.00 -11.74 -4.10
CA LEU A 25 -4.27 -12.40 -3.02
C LEU A 25 -4.06 -11.51 -1.80
N LEU A 26 -4.31 -10.20 -1.91
CA LEU A 26 -4.25 -9.27 -0.79
C LEU A 26 -5.42 -9.46 0.19
N GLY A 27 -6.44 -10.23 -0.20
CA GLY A 27 -7.66 -10.40 0.60
C GLY A 27 -8.51 -9.13 0.68
N PRO A 28 -9.52 -9.09 1.56
CA PRO A 28 -10.37 -7.92 1.71
C PRO A 28 -9.59 -6.76 2.35
N LEU A 29 -9.31 -5.73 1.56
CA LEU A 29 -8.62 -4.53 2.02
C LEU A 29 -9.55 -3.62 2.81
N ARG A 30 -9.03 -3.06 3.90
CA ARG A 30 -9.69 -2.03 4.71
C ARG A 30 -8.70 -0.96 5.13
N THR A 31 -9.16 0.27 5.19
CA THR A 31 -8.39 1.36 5.82
C THR A 31 -8.28 1.14 7.33
N TYR A 32 -7.36 1.84 8.00
CA TYR A 32 -7.24 1.81 9.46
C TYR A 32 -8.55 2.18 10.19
N CYS A 33 -9.39 3.01 9.56
CA CYS A 33 -10.69 3.43 10.11
C CYS A 33 -11.86 2.49 9.73
N GLY A 34 -11.58 1.33 9.14
CA GLY A 34 -12.56 0.27 8.85
C GLY A 34 -13.27 0.38 7.51
N LYS A 35 -13.09 1.49 6.76
CA LYS A 35 -13.66 1.66 5.41
C LYS A 35 -13.20 0.56 4.48
N ALA A 36 -14.14 -0.02 3.72
CA ALA A 36 -13.82 -1.02 2.71
C ALA A 36 -13.02 -0.40 1.57
N VAL A 37 -12.02 -1.12 1.07
CA VAL A 37 -11.17 -0.69 -0.05
C VAL A 37 -11.19 -1.77 -1.12
N ARG A 38 -11.37 -1.35 -2.37
CA ARG A 38 -11.20 -2.21 -3.54
C ARG A 38 -10.33 -1.48 -4.55
N ILE A 39 -9.21 -2.08 -4.91
CA ILE A 39 -8.35 -1.56 -5.97
C ILE A 39 -8.98 -2.00 -7.30
N VAL A 40 -9.40 -1.03 -8.11
CA VAL A 40 -10.05 -1.25 -9.40
C VAL A 40 -8.99 -1.33 -10.51
N GLU A 41 -8.05 -0.39 -10.47
CA GLU A 41 -6.87 -0.34 -11.33
C GLU A 41 -5.67 -0.02 -10.44
N SER A 42 -4.61 -0.84 -10.46
CA SER A 42 -3.41 -0.58 -9.68
C SER A 42 -2.60 0.62 -10.18
N GLY A 43 -2.87 1.10 -11.40
CA GLY A 43 -2.15 2.21 -12.02
C GLY A 43 -0.88 1.75 -12.74
N THR A 44 0.10 2.66 -12.86
CA THR A 44 1.39 2.38 -13.51
C THR A 44 2.48 2.24 -12.46
N LEU A 45 3.24 1.14 -12.51
CA LEU A 45 4.41 0.94 -11.66
C LEU A 45 5.45 2.05 -11.92
N ASN A 46 5.86 2.72 -10.86
CA ASN A 46 6.91 3.72 -10.89
C ASN A 46 8.26 3.07 -10.52
N LEU A 47 9.26 3.22 -11.39
CA LEU A 47 10.62 2.71 -11.17
C LEU A 47 11.60 3.85 -10.83
N SER A 48 11.08 5.03 -10.48
CA SER A 48 11.82 6.22 -10.13
C SER A 48 11.37 6.75 -8.76
N ASN A 49 11.83 7.95 -8.40
CA ASN A 49 11.42 8.60 -7.15
C ASN A 49 9.91 8.89 -7.14
N GLY A 50 9.31 8.85 -5.96
CA GLY A 50 7.87 9.05 -5.76
C GLY A 50 7.15 7.74 -5.44
N PRO A 51 5.81 7.73 -5.50
CA PRO A 51 5.03 6.60 -5.03
C PRO A 51 5.19 5.36 -5.92
N ASP A 52 5.03 4.17 -5.35
CA ASP A 52 5.22 2.88 -6.05
C ASP A 52 4.32 2.74 -7.28
N TYR A 53 3.06 3.16 -7.18
CA TYR A 53 2.12 3.16 -8.30
C TYR A 53 1.50 4.53 -8.50
N GLN A 54 1.49 4.98 -9.75
CA GLN A 54 0.90 6.25 -10.15
C GLN A 54 -0.45 6.05 -10.84
N ASN A 55 -1.39 6.96 -10.56
CA ASN A 55 -2.69 7.05 -11.24
C ASN A 55 -3.54 5.77 -11.14
N ALA A 56 -3.52 5.13 -9.98
CA ALA A 56 -4.43 4.05 -9.61
C ALA A 56 -5.88 4.53 -9.46
N LEU A 57 -6.82 3.61 -9.63
CA LEU A 57 -8.25 3.81 -9.36
C LEU A 57 -8.67 2.86 -8.25
N ALA A 58 -9.18 3.41 -7.14
CA ALA A 58 -9.68 2.62 -6.02
C ALA A 58 -11.07 3.07 -5.63
N GLU A 59 -11.89 2.11 -5.18
CA GLU A 59 -13.15 2.38 -4.52
C GLU A 59 -12.93 2.31 -3.00
N ILE A 60 -13.19 3.42 -2.31
CA ILE A 60 -13.06 3.54 -0.86
C ILE A 60 -14.44 3.87 -0.31
N ASP A 61 -15.03 2.93 0.43
CA ASP A 61 -16.38 3.04 1.01
C ASP A 61 -17.47 3.41 -0.04
N GLY A 62 -17.41 2.79 -1.22
CA GLY A 62 -18.33 3.03 -2.33
C GLY A 62 -18.00 4.25 -3.20
N VAL A 63 -16.96 5.02 -2.87
CA VAL A 63 -16.54 6.21 -3.62
C VAL A 63 -15.31 5.90 -4.47
N LEU A 64 -15.41 6.09 -5.77
CA LEU A 64 -14.26 5.98 -6.68
C LEU A 64 -13.33 7.19 -6.52
N GLN A 65 -12.04 6.90 -6.32
CA GLN A 65 -10.98 7.87 -6.16
C GLN A 65 -9.81 7.50 -7.06
N ARG A 66 -9.18 8.53 -7.64
CA ARG A 66 -8.01 8.37 -8.51
C ARG A 66 -6.83 9.09 -7.87
N GLY A 67 -5.72 8.40 -7.73
CA GLY A 67 -4.54 8.86 -7.00
C GLY A 67 -3.43 7.84 -7.08
N ASP A 68 -2.41 8.02 -6.26
CA ASP A 68 -1.23 7.15 -6.24
C ASP A 68 -1.32 6.16 -5.06
N ILE A 69 -0.58 5.05 -5.14
CA ILE A 69 -0.49 4.04 -4.08
C ILE A 69 0.96 3.92 -3.65
N GLU A 70 1.18 3.96 -2.35
CA GLU A 70 2.48 3.68 -1.72
C GLU A 70 2.38 2.40 -0.89
N ILE A 71 3.40 1.56 -0.96
CA ILE A 71 3.44 0.25 -0.31
C ILE A 71 4.65 0.19 0.62
N HIS A 72 4.41 -0.16 1.88
CA HIS A 72 5.48 -0.42 2.84
C HIS A 72 5.21 -1.71 3.62
N VAL A 73 6.23 -2.23 4.31
CA VAL A 73 6.00 -3.31 5.28
C VAL A 73 5.24 -2.76 6.51
N HIS A 74 5.65 -1.61 7.03
CA HIS A 74 5.05 -0.98 8.20
C HIS A 74 4.58 0.47 7.95
N PRO A 75 3.55 0.95 8.67
CA PRO A 75 3.05 2.32 8.52
C PRO A 75 4.07 3.39 8.94
N ARG A 76 4.98 3.09 9.87
CA ARG A 76 5.99 4.05 10.35
C ARG A 76 6.99 4.47 9.27
N GLU A 77 7.19 3.61 8.26
CA GLU A 77 8.15 3.83 7.18
C GLU A 77 7.79 5.08 6.36
N TRP A 78 6.51 5.46 6.33
CA TRP A 78 6.06 6.75 5.79
C TRP A 78 6.84 7.94 6.36
N MET A 79 6.99 7.96 7.69
CA MET A 79 7.67 9.04 8.41
C MET A 79 9.18 8.88 8.38
N GLU A 80 9.68 7.65 8.44
CA GLU A 80 11.12 7.32 8.40
C GLU A 80 11.75 7.70 7.05
N HIS A 81 11.01 7.53 5.95
CA HIS A 81 11.44 7.94 4.62
C HIS A 81 11.15 9.43 4.31
N GLY A 82 10.42 10.13 5.18
CA GLY A 82 10.15 11.55 5.03
C GLY A 82 9.09 11.90 3.98
N HIS A 83 8.24 10.95 3.58
CA HIS A 83 7.23 11.13 2.54
C HIS A 83 6.21 12.22 2.88
N GLN A 84 5.94 12.45 4.17
CA GLN A 84 5.11 13.55 4.67
C GLN A 84 5.63 14.95 4.31
N HIS A 85 6.90 15.07 3.89
CA HIS A 85 7.52 16.34 3.50
C HIS A 85 7.92 16.37 2.02
N ASP A 86 7.63 15.32 1.23
CA ASP A 86 7.96 15.26 -0.19
C ASP A 86 6.70 15.41 -1.04
N SER A 87 6.64 16.49 -1.82
CA SER A 87 5.50 16.82 -2.68
C SER A 87 5.17 15.74 -3.72
N ARG A 88 6.12 14.84 -4.03
CA ARG A 88 5.87 13.69 -4.91
C ARG A 88 4.79 12.74 -4.37
N TYR A 89 4.58 12.73 -3.05
CA TYR A 89 3.67 11.82 -2.37
C TYR A 89 2.32 12.46 -2.02
N GLU A 90 2.10 13.74 -2.35
CA GLU A 90 0.84 14.46 -2.06
C GLU A 90 -0.41 13.84 -2.71
N ARG A 91 -0.20 13.07 -3.78
CA ARG A 91 -1.27 12.39 -4.52
C ARG A 91 -1.53 10.96 -4.04
N VAL A 92 -0.79 10.48 -3.04
CA VAL A 92 -1.01 9.14 -2.45
C VAL A 92 -2.38 9.11 -1.77
N MET A 93 -3.28 8.29 -2.31
CA MET A 93 -4.61 8.06 -1.76
C MET A 93 -4.67 6.81 -0.88
N LEU A 94 -3.74 5.87 -1.08
CA LEU A 94 -3.65 4.63 -0.32
C LEU A 94 -2.18 4.36 0.05
N HIS A 95 -1.93 4.28 1.35
CA HIS A 95 -0.70 3.70 1.89
C HIS A 95 -1.01 2.27 2.32
N LEU A 96 -0.65 1.30 1.49
CA LEU A 96 -0.84 -0.12 1.75
C LEU A 96 0.31 -0.64 2.62
N VAL A 97 -0.03 -1.35 3.69
CA VAL A 97 0.95 -1.91 4.62
C VAL A 97 0.72 -3.40 4.80
N TRP A 98 1.81 -4.17 4.92
CA TRP A 98 1.74 -5.59 5.25
C TRP A 98 1.40 -5.81 6.73
N GLU A 99 2.08 -5.10 7.63
CA GLU A 99 1.92 -5.21 9.07
C GLU A 99 1.37 -3.91 9.66
N ASN A 100 0.08 -3.94 10.03
CA ASN A 100 -0.57 -2.89 10.79
C ASN A 100 -0.34 -3.15 12.30
N SER A 101 0.79 -2.70 12.83
CA SER A 101 1.26 -2.92 14.21
C SER A 101 1.44 -1.63 14.99
#